data_AF-A0A2S6H0B1-F1
#
_entry.id   AF-A0A2S6H0B1-F1
#
_cell.length_a   1.000
_cell.length_b   1.000
_cell.length_c   1.000
_cell.angle_alpha   90.00
_cell.angle_beta   90.00
_cell.angle_gamma   90.00
#
_symmetry.space_group_name_H-M   'P 1'
#
loop_
_entity.id
_entity.type
_entity.pdbx_description
1 polymer ?
#
loop_
_entity_poly.entity_id
_entity_poly.type
_entity_poly.pdbx_seq_one_letter_code
_entity_poly.pdbx_strand_id
1 'polypeptide(L)'
;MARYAYDDATLQGIITATDTALQGMADLNKGVMNIQGMLPAVNNSTSGMKLAAAIGDWTADFALVKNQLDVLNGKANGLLQTNRNTQNDADGAANV
;
A
#
# COMPACT_ATOMS: atom_id res chain seq x y z
N MET A 1 -28.40 -6.83 19.05
CA MET A 1 -28.13 -6.60 17.63
C MET A 1 -26.67 -6.98 17.37
N ALA A 2 -26.43 -7.99 16.52
CA ALA A 2 -25.08 -8.51 16.27
C ALA A 2 -24.25 -7.49 15.46
N ARG A 3 -23.10 -7.08 16.02
CA ARG A 3 -22.14 -6.16 15.42
C ARG A 3 -21.37 -6.91 14.33
N TYR A 4 -21.99 -7.10 13.16
CA TYR A 4 -21.39 -7.72 11.95
C TYR A 4 -20.47 -6.75 11.19
N ALA A 5 -19.77 -5.88 11.91
CA ALA A 5 -18.77 -4.98 11.38
C ALA A 5 -17.42 -5.39 11.94
N TYR A 6 -16.37 -5.43 11.09
CA TYR A 6 -15.01 -5.45 11.61
C TYR A 6 -14.86 -4.28 12.60
N ASP A 7 -14.26 -4.54 13.75
CA ASP A 7 -14.01 -3.49 14.74
C ASP A 7 -13.14 -2.38 14.12
N ASP A 8 -13.51 -1.12 14.39
CA ASP A 8 -12.82 0.07 13.88
C ASP A 8 -11.32 0.05 14.19
N ALA A 9 -10.91 -0.48 15.35
CA ALA A 9 -9.49 -0.58 15.70
C ALA A 9 -8.75 -1.57 14.79
N THR A 10 -9.39 -2.68 14.42
CA THR A 10 -8.85 -3.64 13.45
C THR A 10 -8.68 -3.01 12.07
N LEU A 11 -9.68 -2.27 11.58
CA LEU A 11 -9.60 -1.58 10.28
C LEU A 11 -8.50 -0.50 10.30
N GLN A 12 -8.42 0.28 11.37
CA GLN A 12 -7.37 1.29 11.56
C GLN A 12 -5.98 0.65 11.62
N GLY A 13 -5.85 -0.53 12.23
CA GLY A 13 -4.62 -1.31 12.26
C GLY A 13 -4.16 -1.71 10.86
N ILE A 14 -5.07 -2.20 10.01
CA ILE A 14 -4.77 -2.54 8.61
C ILE A 14 -4.33 -1.29 7.85
N ILE A 15 -5.08 -0.18 7.93
CA ILE A 15 -4.76 1.08 7.25
C ILE A 15 -3.34 1.54 7.61
N THR A 16 -3.04 1.60 8.91
CA THR A 16 -1.73 2.04 9.43
C THR A 16 -0.60 1.15 8.94
N ALA A 17 -0.79 -0.17 8.98
CA ALA A 17 0.20 -1.13 8.50
C ALA A 17 0.44 -0.97 6.99
N THR A 18 -0.62 -0.80 6.19
CA THR A 18 -0.50 -0.60 4.74
C THR A 18 0.18 0.72 4.39
N ASP A 19 -0.14 1.82 5.09
CA ASP A 19 0.51 3.12 4.87
C ASP A 19 2.00 3.05 5.21
N THR A 20 2.35 2.41 6.32
CA THR A 20 3.75 2.23 6.72
C THR A 20 4.53 1.40 5.69
N ALA A 21 3.93 0.31 5.20
CA ALA A 21 4.54 -0.52 4.17
C ALA A 21 4.73 0.26 2.86
N LEU A 22 3.73 1.02 2.42
CA LEU A 22 3.80 1.86 1.21
C LEU A 22 4.92 2.91 1.30
N GLN A 23 5.12 3.52 2.46
CA GLN A 23 6.22 4.46 2.69
C GLN A 23 7.59 3.78 2.59
N GLY A 24 7.79 2.67 3.30
CA GLY A 24 9.04 1.90 3.24
C GLY A 24 9.35 1.37 1.84
N MET A 25 8.31 0.95 1.12
CA MET A 25 8.38 0.55 -0.27
C MET A 25 8.81 1.72 -1.17
N ALA A 26 8.22 2.90 -1.02
CA ALA A 26 8.59 4.08 -1.81
C ALA A 26 10.09 4.42 -1.63
N ASP A 27 10.61 4.31 -0.41
CA ASP A 27 12.02 4.57 -0.14
C ASP A 27 12.95 3.50 -0.72
N LEU A 28 12.55 2.22 -0.64
CA LEU A 28 13.26 1.13 -1.31
C LEU A 28 13.34 1.37 -2.83
N ASN A 29 12.22 1.75 -3.45
CA ASN A 29 12.17 1.99 -4.89
C ASN A 29 13.06 3.17 -5.30
N LYS A 30 13.09 4.26 -4.52
CA LYS A 30 14.04 5.37 -4.75
C LYS A 30 15.48 4.87 -4.71
N GLY A 31 15.82 4.00 -3.74
CA GLY A 31 17.15 3.40 -3.64
C GLY A 31 17.53 2.60 -4.88
N VAL A 32 16.63 1.76 -5.38
CA VAL A 32 16.86 0.96 -6.59
C VAL A 32 16.98 1.85 -7.85
N MET A 33 16.11 2.85 -8.00
CA MET A 33 16.18 3.79 -9.12
C MET A 33 17.46 4.62 -9.13
N ASN A 34 18.00 4.98 -7.95
CA ASN A 34 19.29 5.66 -7.87
C ASN A 34 20.43 4.79 -8.43
N ILE A 35 20.43 3.48 -8.14
CA ILE A 35 21.39 2.52 -8.70
C ILE A 35 21.22 2.42 -10.22
N GLN A 36 19.98 2.45 -10.71
CA GLN A 36 19.70 2.49 -12.15
C GLN A 36 20.31 3.71 -12.84
N GLY A 37 20.26 4.89 -12.20
CA GLY A 37 20.91 6.10 -12.71
C GLY A 37 22.44 5.99 -12.82
N MET A 38 23.06 5.09 -12.04
CA MET A 38 24.50 4.83 -12.07
C MET A 38 24.90 3.73 -13.09
N LEU A 39 23.94 2.91 -13.53
CA LEU A 39 24.18 1.80 -14.47
C LEU A 39 24.81 2.20 -15.82
N PRO A 40 24.53 3.35 -16.46
CA PRO A 40 25.13 3.72 -17.75
C PRO A 40 26.66 3.66 -17.76
N ALA A 41 27.31 3.87 -16.62
CA ALA A 41 28.76 3.76 -16.47
C ALA A 41 29.29 2.30 -16.42
N VAL A 42 28.46 1.32 -16.08
CA VAL A 42 28.81 -0.12 -15.94
C VAL A 42 28.11 -1.02 -16.97
N ASN A 43 27.20 -0.47 -17.77
CA ASN A 43 26.29 -1.20 -18.67
C ASN A 43 26.98 -1.92 -19.85
N ASN A 44 28.24 -1.61 -20.15
CA ASN A 44 29.01 -2.33 -21.17
C ASN A 44 29.48 -3.73 -20.71
N SER A 45 29.23 -4.10 -19.44
CA SER A 45 29.54 -5.43 -18.92
C SER A 45 28.30 -6.34 -18.90
N THR A 46 28.49 -7.65 -19.10
CA THR A 46 27.43 -8.66 -18.96
C THR A 46 26.72 -8.59 -17.61
N SER A 47 27.45 -8.28 -16.54
CA SER A 47 26.91 -8.06 -15.19
C SER A 47 26.03 -6.80 -15.11
N GLY A 48 26.43 -5.71 -15.76
CA GLY A 48 25.64 -4.47 -15.84
C GLY A 48 24.30 -4.69 -16.54
N MET A 49 24.30 -5.40 -17.67
CA MET A 49 23.06 -5.74 -18.39
C MET A 49 22.12 -6.62 -17.57
N LYS A 50 22.65 -7.63 -16.86
CA LYS A 50 21.85 -8.50 -15.98
C LYS A 50 21.23 -7.73 -14.81
N LEU A 51 21.99 -6.82 -14.20
CA LEU A 51 21.48 -5.95 -13.14
C LEU A 51 20.40 -4.99 -13.66
N ALA A 52 20.59 -4.43 -14.86
CA ALA A 52 19.58 -3.58 -15.50
C ALA A 52 18.25 -4.31 -15.72
N ALA A 53 18.30 -5.56 -16.18
CA ALA A 53 17.11 -6.41 -16.34
C ALA A 53 16.42 -6.66 -14.98
N ALA A 54 17.17 -7.06 -13.96
CA ALA A 54 16.63 -7.30 -12.62
C ALA A 54 15.99 -6.05 -11.98
N ILE A 55 16.54 -4.86 -12.26
CA ILE A 55 15.93 -3.58 -11.83
C ILE A 55 14.62 -3.29 -12.58
N GLY A 56 14.57 -3.63 -13.88
CA GLY A 56 13.34 -3.55 -14.68
C GLY A 56 12.24 -4.44 -14.09
N ASP A 57 12.57 -5.70 -13.80
CA ASP A 57 11.65 -6.67 -13.18
C ASP A 57 11.17 -6.17 -11.81
N TRP A 58 12.10 -5.72 -10.96
CA TRP A 58 11.79 -5.11 -9.66
C TRP A 58 10.79 -3.96 -9.78
N THR A 59 10.93 -3.09 -10.77
CA THR A 59 10.05 -1.93 -10.96
C THR A 59 8.62 -2.36 -11.27
N ALA A 60 8.44 -3.43 -12.06
CA ALA A 60 7.13 -3.99 -12.36
C ALA A 60 6.49 -4.64 -11.12
N ASP A 61 7.25 -5.45 -10.39
CA ASP A 61 6.79 -6.11 -9.17
C ASP A 61 6.44 -5.09 -8.08
N PHE A 62 7.25 -4.04 -7.95
CA PHE A 62 6.99 -2.91 -7.05
C PHE A 62 5.64 -2.26 -7.34
N ALA A 63 5.36 -1.94 -8.61
CA ALA A 63 4.11 -1.31 -9.01
C ALA A 63 2.90 -2.20 -8.71
N LEU A 64 3.04 -3.52 -8.92
CA LEU A 64 2.01 -4.50 -8.61
C LEU A 64 1.69 -4.53 -7.11
N VAL A 65 2.70 -4.70 -6.26
CA VAL A 65 2.53 -4.78 -4.80
C VAL A 65 1.98 -3.45 -4.25
N LYS A 66 2.48 -2.31 -4.73
CA LYS A 66 1.95 -0.99 -4.38
C LYS A 66 0.46 -0.90 -4.66
N ASN A 67 0.03 -1.29 -5.87
CA ASN A 67 -1.38 -1.25 -6.25
C ASN A 67 -2.24 -2.18 -5.37
N GLN A 68 -1.75 -3.37 -5.04
CA GLN A 68 -2.45 -4.29 -4.14
C GLN A 68 -2.64 -3.71 -2.74
N LEU A 69 -1.62 -3.04 -2.20
CA LEU A 69 -1.68 -2.37 -0.90
C LEU A 69 -2.63 -1.16 -0.93
N ASP A 70 -2.58 -0.35 -1.99
CA ASP A 70 -3.51 0.78 -2.18
C ASP A 70 -4.97 0.30 -2.22
N VAL A 71 -5.25 -0.80 -2.93
CA VAL A 71 -6.59 -1.40 -2.99
C VAL A 71 -7.04 -1.92 -1.63
N LEU A 72 -6.16 -2.59 -0.87
CA LEU A 72 -6.48 -3.07 0.47
C LEU A 72 -6.81 -1.91 1.41
N ASN A 73 -5.99 -0.86 1.39
CA ASN A 73 -6.15 0.33 2.21
C ASN A 73 -7.45 1.08 1.86
N GLY A 74 -7.76 1.22 0.56
CA GLY A 74 -9.02 1.80 0.10
C GLY A 74 -10.25 1.03 0.58
N LYS A 75 -10.20 -0.31 0.54
CA LYS A 75 -11.29 -1.16 1.07
C LYS A 75 -11.45 -1.01 2.58
N ALA A 76 -10.35 -0.99 3.34
CA ALA A 76 -10.38 -0.81 4.79
C ALA A 76 -10.97 0.56 5.18
N ASN A 77 -10.57 1.63 4.48
CA ASN A 77 -11.14 2.96 4.68
C ASN A 77 -12.64 3.01 4.35
N GLY A 78 -13.07 2.37 3.25
CA GLY A 78 -14.49 2.31 2.90
C GLY A 78 -15.34 1.58 3.94
N LEU A 79 -14.83 0.48 4.50
CA LEU A 79 -15.48 -0.22 5.61
C LEU A 79 -15.55 0.64 6.88
N LEU A 80 -14.45 1.33 7.22
CA LEU A 80 -14.40 2.20 8.40
C LEU A 80 -15.40 3.35 8.29
N GLN A 81 -15.52 3.95 7.10
CA GLN A 81 -16.51 4.99 6.85
C GLN A 81 -17.95 4.45 6.95
N THR A 82 -18.20 3.25 6.45
CA THR A 82 -19.51 2.58 6.56
C THR A 82 -19.88 2.31 8.01
N ASN A 83 -18.92 1.84 8.83
CA ASN A 83 -19.12 1.61 10.26
C ASN A 83 -19.54 2.89 10.99
N ARG A 84 -18.83 3.99 10.73
CA ARG A 84 -19.10 5.30 11.36
C ARG A 84 -20.46 5.86 10.95
N ASN A 85 -20.82 5.76 9.66
CA ASN A 85 -22.13 6.20 9.19
C ASN A 85 -23.26 5.41 9.83
N THR A 86 -23.09 4.08 9.93
CA THR A 86 -24.09 3.20 10.57
C THR A 86 -24.25 3.52 12.06
N GLN A 87 -23.16 3.84 12.77
CA GLN A 87 -23.23 4.29 14.16
C GLN A 87 -24.00 5.62 14.29
N ASN A 88 -23.69 6.61 13.45
CA ASN A 88 -24.38 7.89 13.49
C ASN A 88 -25.88 7.78 13.21
N ASP A 89 -26.28 6.92 12.27
CA ASP A 89 -27.70 6.67 11.96
C ASP A 89 -28.41 5.98 13.14
N ALA A 90 -27.74 5.01 13.79
CA ALA A 90 -28.27 4.34 14.97
C ALA A 90 -28.43 5.30 16.17
N ASP A 91 -27.45 6.17 16.39
CA ASP A 91 -27.50 7.17 17.46
C ASP A 91 -28.57 8.25 17.18
N GLY A 92 -28.74 8.64 15.92
CA GLY A 92 -29.80 9.56 15.50
C GLY A 92 -31.21 8.96 15.66
N ALA A 93 -31.38 7.67 15.36
CA ALA A 93 -32.65 6.95 15.53
C ALA A 93 -32.97 6.60 16.99
N ALA A 94 -31.97 6.47 17.86
CA ALA A 94 -32.15 6.27 19.30
C ALA A 94 -32.49 7.55 20.07
N ASN A 95 -32.31 8.73 19.45
CA ASN A 95 -32.51 10.04 20.05
C ASN A 95 -33.80 10.75 19.54
N VAL A 96 -34.70 9.99 18.89
CA VAL A 96 -36.07 10.38 18.49
C VAL A 96 -37.09 9.41 19.08
#